data_AF-A0A3D1TYQ5-F1
#
_entry.id   AF-A0A3D1TYQ5-F1
#
_cell.length_a   1.000
_cell.length_b   1.000
_cell.length_c   1.000
_cell.angle_alpha   90.00
_cell.angle_beta   90.00
_cell.angle_gamma   90.00
#
_symmetry.space_group_name_H-M   'P 1'
#
loop_
_entity.id
_entity.type
_entity.pdbx_description
1 polymer ?
#
loop_
_entity_poly.entity_id
_entity_poly.type
_entity_poly.pdbx_seq_one_letter_code
_entity_poly.pdbx_strand_id
1 'polypeptide(L)'
;MLSKEQAATRIRATLDELKQLVSSPDAPRLSESDTKAHFVEKYIEALGYQGLADVSREYFVKNSQEFIDYMLKASGERILAVEAKALQVALTDKAGAQLVQYCSVEGIEWCVLTNGRELRLYNQYLKGALEEKLLMKLDLLAYNSDEEFEAIFEQMWLISKEGVTTPSGIRTWMQHQQLDKAMRSRLLDPTSTIIKSIRRSLADEEIQVTSETVAQWFRTQLSTTVTHVLPMDTVREKERVSYETPPQSSAMASRPRSRLPSPTVIHWPELFASGLLKVGDWLILKTPHGEVRARLVDNAGEVYFQGKTMSAGMWGKEVRGWSTINIYDHAFADLNGRKVPLQELRRQAISRYR
;
A
#
# COMPACT_ATOMS: atom_id res chain seq x y z
N MET A 1 0.63 -11.17 27.86
CA MET A 1 -0.14 -11.10 26.61
C MET A 1 -1.57 -10.76 26.96
N LEU A 2 -2.24 -9.93 26.17
CA LEU A 2 -3.68 -9.69 26.31
C LEU A 2 -4.43 -10.98 25.96
N SER A 3 -5.52 -11.27 26.66
CA SER A 3 -6.44 -12.33 26.20
C SER A 3 -7.17 -11.88 24.92
N LYS A 4 -7.74 -12.84 24.19
CA LYS A 4 -8.52 -12.54 22.98
C LYS A 4 -9.70 -11.60 23.28
N GLU A 5 -10.35 -11.77 24.42
CA GLU A 5 -11.47 -10.92 24.86
C GLU A 5 -11.02 -9.50 25.22
N GLN A 6 -9.85 -9.38 25.86
CA GLN A 6 -9.25 -8.06 26.13
C GLN A 6 -8.85 -7.35 24.84
N ALA A 7 -8.32 -8.10 23.86
CA ALA A 7 -8.01 -7.57 22.54
C ALA A 7 -9.28 -7.09 21.82
N ALA A 8 -10.35 -7.91 21.82
CA ALA A 8 -11.65 -7.55 21.25
C ALA A 8 -12.17 -6.24 21.85
N THR A 9 -12.12 -6.11 23.19
CA THR A 9 -12.57 -4.91 23.90
C THR A 9 -11.78 -3.66 23.47
N ARG A 10 -10.45 -3.75 23.36
CA ARG A 10 -9.59 -2.63 22.94
C ARG A 10 -9.80 -2.24 21.48
N ILE A 11 -9.96 -3.23 20.61
CA ILE A 11 -10.21 -3.00 19.18
C ILE A 11 -11.57 -2.37 19.00
N ARG A 12 -12.60 -2.86 19.70
CA ARG A 12 -13.94 -2.27 19.70
C ARG A 12 -13.92 -0.80 20.10
N ALA A 13 -13.30 -0.47 21.23
CA ALA A 13 -13.19 0.90 21.69
C ALA A 13 -12.50 1.81 20.64
N THR A 14 -11.43 1.31 20.02
CA THR A 14 -10.71 2.05 18.97
C THR A 14 -11.55 2.25 17.71
N LEU A 15 -12.34 1.24 17.33
CA LEU A 15 -13.26 1.33 16.17
C LEU A 15 -14.46 2.23 16.46
N ASP A 16 -14.97 2.24 17.69
CA ASP A 16 -16.04 3.15 18.10
C ASP A 16 -15.54 4.62 18.11
N GLU A 17 -14.32 4.88 18.58
CA GLU A 17 -13.66 6.18 18.43
C GLU A 17 -13.55 6.59 16.96
N LEU A 18 -13.13 5.66 16.10
CA LEU A 18 -13.04 5.90 14.65
C LEU A 18 -14.42 6.18 14.04
N LYS A 19 -15.45 5.41 14.42
CA LYS A 19 -16.84 5.58 13.96
C LYS A 19 -17.39 6.95 14.34
N GLN A 20 -17.11 7.42 15.56
CA GLN A 20 -17.46 8.77 16.02
C GLN A 20 -16.73 9.84 15.21
N LEU A 21 -15.42 9.67 15.00
CA LEU A 21 -14.62 10.61 14.22
C LEU A 21 -15.15 10.77 12.80
N VAL A 22 -15.39 9.66 12.07
CA VAL A 22 -15.84 9.72 10.67
C VAL A 22 -17.30 10.16 10.51
N SER A 23 -18.11 10.01 11.56
CA SER A 23 -19.51 10.48 11.55
C SER A 23 -19.63 11.98 11.85
N SER A 24 -18.56 12.61 12.34
CA SER A 24 -18.56 14.05 12.61
C SER A 24 -18.51 14.85 11.31
N PRO A 25 -19.41 15.84 11.10
CA PRO A 25 -19.36 16.69 9.91
C PRO A 25 -18.08 17.55 9.84
N ASP A 26 -17.47 17.84 10.99
CA ASP A 26 -16.23 18.61 11.12
C ASP A 26 -14.99 17.72 11.31
N ALA A 27 -15.07 16.44 10.89
CA ALA A 27 -13.98 15.49 11.05
C ALA A 27 -12.68 16.01 10.41
N PRO A 28 -11.57 16.11 11.16
CA PRO A 28 -10.30 16.50 10.58
C PRO A 28 -9.84 15.47 9.54
N ARG A 29 -9.13 15.94 8.52
CA ARG A 29 -8.38 15.03 7.65
C ARG A 29 -7.14 14.57 8.39
N LEU A 30 -7.00 13.26 8.55
CA LEU A 30 -5.87 12.70 9.27
C LEU A 30 -4.73 12.48 8.29
N SER A 31 -3.54 12.87 8.70
CA SER A 31 -2.34 12.46 7.97
C SER A 31 -2.12 10.95 8.10
N GLU A 32 -1.20 10.40 7.31
CA GLU A 32 -0.78 9.01 7.46
C GLU A 32 -0.16 8.77 8.85
N SER A 33 0.63 9.71 9.35
CA SER A 33 1.23 9.65 10.69
C SER A 33 0.17 9.65 11.80
N ASP A 34 -0.86 10.50 11.69
CA ASP A 34 -1.94 10.53 12.68
C ASP A 34 -2.79 9.27 12.61
N THR A 35 -3.08 8.78 11.41
CA THR A 35 -3.82 7.51 11.23
C THR A 35 -3.05 6.34 11.85
N LYS A 36 -1.72 6.33 11.66
CA LYS A 36 -0.81 5.38 12.29
C LYS A 36 -0.91 5.43 13.82
N ALA A 37 -0.66 6.60 14.41
CA ALA A 37 -0.60 6.78 15.86
C ALA A 37 -1.96 6.56 16.56
N HIS A 38 -3.06 7.01 15.96
CA HIS A 38 -4.38 6.97 16.61
C HIS A 38 -5.11 5.64 16.45
N PHE A 39 -4.84 4.88 15.38
CA PHE A 39 -5.61 3.66 15.06
C PHE A 39 -4.70 2.45 14.83
N VAL A 40 -3.78 2.53 13.86
CA VAL A 40 -3.01 1.34 13.44
C VAL A 40 -2.13 0.80 14.57
N GLU A 41 -1.44 1.66 15.32
CA GLU A 41 -0.63 1.23 16.46
C GLU A 41 -1.47 0.59 17.57
N LYS A 42 -2.68 1.10 17.83
CA LYS A 42 -3.61 0.51 18.80
C LYS A 42 -4.06 -0.88 18.37
N TYR A 43 -4.32 -1.09 17.07
CA TYR A 43 -4.63 -2.42 16.54
C TYR A 43 -3.46 -3.38 16.70
N ILE A 44 -2.25 -2.96 16.32
CA ILE A 44 -1.03 -3.77 16.44
C ILE A 44 -0.80 -4.19 17.91
N GLU A 45 -0.93 -3.25 18.86
CA GLU A 45 -0.78 -3.53 20.28
C GLU A 45 -1.85 -4.51 20.79
N ALA A 46 -3.12 -4.30 20.42
CA ALA A 46 -4.23 -5.16 20.83
C ALA A 46 -4.10 -6.57 20.24
N LEU A 47 -3.56 -6.70 19.02
CA LEU A 47 -3.25 -7.96 18.35
C LEU A 47 -2.02 -8.70 18.93
N GLY A 48 -1.42 -8.15 19.98
CA GLY A 48 -0.40 -8.82 20.79
C GLY A 48 1.05 -8.56 20.36
N TYR A 49 1.29 -7.60 19.46
CA TYR A 49 2.63 -7.18 19.07
C TYR A 49 3.07 -5.97 19.90
N GLN A 50 4.08 -6.14 20.75
CA GLN A 50 4.48 -5.10 21.71
C GLN A 50 5.99 -4.86 21.76
N GLY A 51 6.36 -3.58 21.85
CA GLY A 51 7.75 -3.15 22.02
C GLY A 51 8.66 -3.45 20.83
N LEU A 52 9.95 -3.20 21.02
CA LEU A 52 10.97 -3.33 19.96
C LEU A 52 11.28 -4.79 19.59
N ALA A 53 10.91 -5.73 20.46
CA ALA A 53 11.08 -7.16 20.21
C ALA A 53 10.13 -7.64 19.10
N ASP A 54 8.90 -7.14 19.10
CA ASP A 54 7.86 -7.58 18.18
C ASP A 54 7.65 -6.59 17.02
N VAL A 55 7.92 -5.30 17.21
CA VAL A 55 7.57 -4.25 16.24
C VAL A 55 8.82 -3.50 15.79
N SER A 56 9.12 -3.57 14.50
CA SER A 56 10.11 -2.72 13.83
C SER A 56 9.38 -1.69 12.98
N ARG A 57 9.39 -0.43 13.43
CA ARG A 57 8.82 0.70 12.69
C ARG A 57 9.78 1.18 11.61
N GLU A 58 9.25 1.72 10.51
CA GLU A 58 10.03 2.24 9.38
C GLU A 58 11.12 1.24 8.96
N TYR A 59 10.69 0.03 8.63
CA TYR A 59 11.58 -1.06 8.29
C TYR A 59 12.15 -0.86 6.90
N PHE A 60 13.47 -0.64 6.81
CA PHE A 60 14.17 -0.49 5.54
C PHE A 60 14.18 -1.79 4.74
N VAL A 61 13.63 -1.76 3.52
CA VAL A 61 13.60 -2.92 2.62
C VAL A 61 14.92 -3.03 1.86
N LYS A 62 15.56 -4.20 1.92
CA LYS A 62 16.84 -4.52 1.29
C LYS A 62 16.81 -4.20 -0.19
N ASN A 63 17.90 -3.58 -0.67
CA ASN A 63 18.06 -3.21 -2.07
C ASN A 63 16.95 -2.30 -2.62
N SER A 64 16.19 -1.63 -1.74
CA SER A 64 15.22 -0.61 -2.08
C SER A 64 15.62 0.74 -1.48
N GLN A 65 14.85 1.80 -1.79
CA GLN A 65 14.96 3.11 -1.13
C GLN A 65 13.75 3.39 -0.24
N GLU A 66 13.01 2.35 0.12
CA GLU A 66 11.65 2.43 0.61
C GLU A 66 11.55 1.70 1.95
N PHE A 67 10.55 2.09 2.74
CA PHE A 67 10.35 1.60 4.09
C PHE A 67 8.94 1.00 4.20
N ILE A 68 8.84 -0.12 4.92
CA ILE A 68 7.54 -0.65 5.37
C ILE A 68 7.23 0.00 6.72
N ASP A 69 6.02 0.53 6.89
CA ASP A 69 5.64 1.23 8.12
C ASP A 69 5.85 0.39 9.39
N TYR A 70 5.38 -0.86 9.39
CA TYR A 70 5.61 -1.79 10.48
C TYR A 70 5.98 -3.18 9.96
N MET A 71 7.08 -3.71 10.46
CA MET A 71 7.41 -5.12 10.34
C MET A 71 7.23 -5.77 11.71
N LEU A 72 6.33 -6.76 11.75
CA LEU A 72 5.92 -7.47 12.95
C LEU A 72 6.58 -8.84 13.03
N LYS A 73 7.06 -9.16 14.23
CA LYS A 73 7.80 -10.38 14.55
C LYS A 73 7.05 -11.24 15.56
N ALA A 74 7.27 -12.54 15.45
CA ALA A 74 6.98 -13.50 16.50
C ALA A 74 8.18 -14.43 16.68
N SER A 75 8.59 -14.64 17.94
CA SER A 75 9.74 -15.49 18.28
C SER A 75 11.02 -15.13 17.51
N GLY A 76 11.21 -13.83 17.21
CA GLY A 76 12.37 -13.31 16.45
C GLY A 76 12.25 -13.40 14.93
N GLU A 77 11.25 -14.12 14.40
CA GLU A 77 11.01 -14.25 12.97
C GLU A 77 10.08 -13.16 12.44
N ARG A 78 10.32 -12.74 11.20
CA ARG A 78 9.55 -11.70 10.51
C ARG A 78 8.33 -12.35 9.88
N ILE A 79 7.14 -12.08 10.43
CA ILE A 79 5.94 -12.84 10.06
C ILE A 79 4.93 -12.02 9.26
N LEU A 80 4.82 -10.73 9.55
CA LEU A 80 3.75 -9.88 9.03
C LEU A 80 4.27 -8.47 8.78
N ALA A 81 3.99 -7.92 7.60
CA ALA A 81 4.27 -6.53 7.26
C ALA A 81 2.95 -5.74 7.25
N VAL A 82 2.96 -4.52 7.79
CA VAL A 82 1.82 -3.60 7.77
C VAL A 82 2.25 -2.30 7.11
N GLU A 83 1.51 -1.89 6.09
CA GLU A 83 1.62 -0.60 5.41
C GLU A 83 0.36 0.21 5.72
N ALA A 84 0.53 1.44 6.19
CA ALA A 84 -0.56 2.34 6.50
C ALA A 84 -0.72 3.41 5.40
N LYS A 85 -1.94 3.93 5.31
CA LYS A 85 -2.28 5.11 4.52
C LYS A 85 -3.08 6.08 5.39
N ALA A 86 -3.15 7.34 4.98
CA ALA A 86 -4.02 8.32 5.62
C ALA A 86 -5.49 7.84 5.61
N LEU A 87 -6.24 8.13 6.67
CA LEU A 87 -7.60 7.61 6.88
C LEU A 87 -8.55 7.83 5.68
N GLN A 88 -8.47 9.01 5.07
CA GLN A 88 -9.34 9.39 3.94
C GLN A 88 -8.80 8.92 2.57
N VAL A 89 -7.63 8.27 2.52
CA VAL A 89 -7.05 7.76 1.29
C VAL A 89 -7.53 6.34 1.04
N ALA A 90 -8.13 6.10 -0.13
CA ALA A 90 -8.55 4.78 -0.54
C ALA A 90 -7.34 3.85 -0.76
N LEU A 91 -7.48 2.58 -0.36
CA LEU A 91 -6.46 1.56 -0.59
C LEU A 91 -6.48 1.16 -2.07
N THR A 92 -5.35 1.34 -2.75
CA THR A 92 -5.21 1.05 -4.19
C THR A 92 -4.47 -0.25 -4.42
N ASP A 93 -4.77 -0.92 -5.54
CA ASP A 93 -4.06 -2.14 -5.95
C ASP A 93 -2.58 -1.87 -6.22
N LYS A 94 -2.24 -0.65 -6.65
CA LYS A 94 -0.85 -0.21 -6.77
C LYS A 94 -0.11 -0.28 -5.41
N ALA A 95 -0.72 0.22 -4.35
CA ALA A 95 -0.15 0.15 -3.01
C ALA A 95 -0.05 -1.30 -2.51
N GLY A 96 -1.06 -2.13 -2.80
CA GLY A 96 -1.03 -3.57 -2.48
C GLY A 96 0.10 -4.30 -3.21
N ALA A 97 0.26 -4.07 -4.51
CA ALA A 97 1.34 -4.66 -5.32
C ALA A 97 2.72 -4.26 -4.81
N GLN A 98 2.90 -2.98 -4.46
CA GLN A 98 4.15 -2.48 -3.91
C GLN A 98 4.49 -3.15 -2.57
N LEU A 99 3.53 -3.25 -1.66
CA LEU A 99 3.72 -3.92 -0.38
C LEU A 99 4.06 -5.41 -0.57
N VAL A 100 3.33 -6.13 -1.42
CA VAL A 100 3.59 -7.55 -1.71
C VAL A 100 4.98 -7.74 -2.31
N GLN A 101 5.43 -6.82 -3.17
CA GLN A 101 6.79 -6.85 -3.72
C GLN A 101 7.85 -6.69 -2.62
N TYR A 102 7.66 -5.78 -1.67
CA TYR A 102 8.57 -5.61 -0.53
C TYR A 102 8.59 -6.83 0.39
N CYS A 103 7.41 -7.38 0.72
CA CYS A 103 7.30 -8.63 1.46
C CYS A 103 8.08 -9.76 0.77
N SER A 104 7.98 -9.87 -0.56
CA SER A 104 8.69 -10.87 -1.35
C SER A 104 10.21 -10.72 -1.27
N VAL A 105 10.72 -9.49 -1.35
CA VAL A 105 12.17 -9.19 -1.18
C VAL A 105 12.66 -9.57 0.22
N GLU A 106 11.84 -9.33 1.24
CA GLU A 106 12.21 -9.60 2.63
C GLU A 106 11.95 -11.03 3.11
N GLY A 107 11.18 -11.82 2.34
CA GLY A 107 10.72 -13.15 2.74
C GLY A 107 9.65 -13.10 3.85
N ILE A 108 8.86 -12.02 3.91
CA ILE A 108 7.75 -11.87 4.84
C ILE A 108 6.51 -12.47 4.19
N GLU A 109 5.81 -13.36 4.87
CA GLU A 109 4.69 -14.09 4.27
C GLU A 109 3.41 -13.26 4.13
N TRP A 110 3.02 -12.60 5.22
CA TRP A 110 1.75 -11.94 5.34
C TRP A 110 1.93 -10.44 5.16
N CYS A 111 1.06 -9.82 4.36
CA CYS A 111 1.12 -8.39 4.08
C CYS A 111 -0.25 -7.77 4.35
N VAL A 112 -0.28 -6.73 5.17
CA VAL A 112 -1.49 -5.99 5.52
C VAL A 112 -1.36 -4.56 5.03
N LEU A 113 -2.34 -4.13 4.24
CA LEU A 113 -2.50 -2.73 3.83
C LEU A 113 -3.74 -2.17 4.53
N THR A 114 -3.60 -1.04 5.23
CA THR A 114 -4.71 -0.43 5.96
C THR A 114 -4.69 1.09 5.93
N ASN A 115 -5.84 1.72 6.06
CA ASN A 115 -5.97 3.16 6.35
C ASN A 115 -6.68 3.38 7.69
N GLY A 116 -6.66 2.40 8.59
CA GLY A 116 -7.40 2.45 9.86
C GLY A 116 -8.85 1.98 9.74
N ARG A 117 -9.55 2.28 8.65
CA ARG A 117 -10.93 1.81 8.40
C ARG A 117 -10.98 0.52 7.60
N GLU A 118 -10.29 0.49 6.47
CA GLU A 118 -10.22 -0.68 5.60
C GLU A 118 -8.95 -1.47 5.93
N LEU A 119 -9.05 -2.80 5.92
CA LEU A 119 -7.93 -3.71 6.07
C LEU A 119 -7.92 -4.69 4.89
N ARG A 120 -6.79 -4.79 4.19
CA ARG A 120 -6.55 -5.81 3.16
C ARG A 120 -5.42 -6.72 3.58
N LEU A 121 -5.65 -8.03 3.51
CA LEU A 121 -4.67 -9.06 3.78
C LEU A 121 -4.27 -9.76 2.49
N TYR A 122 -2.96 -9.85 2.26
CA TYR A 122 -2.37 -10.57 1.14
C TYR A 122 -1.42 -11.66 1.66
N ASN A 123 -1.24 -12.71 0.86
CA ASN A 123 -0.16 -13.69 1.06
C ASN A 123 0.77 -13.67 -0.15
N GLN A 124 2.05 -13.35 0.07
CA GLN A 124 2.97 -13.17 -1.05
C GLN A 124 3.39 -14.48 -1.73
N TYR A 125 3.31 -15.62 -1.04
CA TYR A 125 3.64 -16.93 -1.61
C TYR A 125 2.56 -17.47 -2.56
N LEU A 126 1.35 -16.90 -2.55
CA LEU A 126 0.34 -17.23 -3.56
C LEU A 126 0.85 -16.84 -4.95
N LYS A 127 0.58 -17.71 -5.92
CA LYS A 127 0.97 -17.52 -7.32
C LYS A 127 -0.06 -16.66 -8.05
N GLY A 128 0.41 -15.98 -9.08
CA GLY A 128 -0.44 -15.24 -10.01
C GLY A 128 -0.53 -13.74 -9.73
N ALA A 129 -1.60 -13.13 -10.21
CA ALA A 129 -1.81 -11.68 -10.14
C ALA A 129 -2.12 -11.21 -8.72
N LEU A 130 -2.11 -9.89 -8.48
CA LEU A 130 -2.32 -9.34 -7.13
C LEU A 130 -3.67 -9.76 -6.54
N GLU A 131 -4.71 -9.82 -7.37
CA GLU A 131 -6.07 -10.19 -6.98
C GLU A 131 -6.13 -11.65 -6.48
N GLU A 132 -5.26 -12.51 -6.99
CA GLU A 132 -5.15 -13.90 -6.56
C GLU A 132 -4.36 -14.05 -5.25
N LYS A 133 -3.52 -13.06 -4.93
CA LYS A 133 -2.77 -12.96 -3.67
C LYS A 133 -3.57 -12.28 -2.56
N LEU A 134 -4.62 -11.53 -2.91
CA LEU A 134 -5.55 -10.91 -1.95
C LEU A 134 -6.42 -11.98 -1.31
N LEU A 135 -6.31 -12.13 0.01
CA LEU A 135 -7.05 -13.12 0.78
C LEU A 135 -8.32 -12.55 1.39
N MET A 136 -8.28 -11.28 1.80
CA MET A 136 -9.38 -10.67 2.55
C MET A 136 -9.36 -9.16 2.41
N LYS A 137 -10.55 -8.57 2.34
CA LYS A 137 -10.80 -7.14 2.49
C LYS A 137 -11.90 -6.94 3.52
N LEU A 138 -11.63 -6.16 4.56
CA LEU A 138 -12.57 -5.83 5.64
C LEU A 138 -12.79 -4.32 5.69
N ASP A 139 -14.05 -3.89 5.79
CA ASP A 139 -14.38 -2.57 6.35
C ASP A 139 -14.61 -2.76 7.84
N LEU A 140 -13.69 -2.25 8.66
CA LEU A 140 -13.70 -2.45 10.10
C LEU A 140 -14.85 -1.70 10.79
N LEU A 141 -15.54 -0.79 10.10
CA LEU A 141 -16.70 -0.06 10.63
C LEU A 141 -18.05 -0.67 10.21
N ALA A 142 -18.05 -1.76 9.45
CA ALA A 142 -19.26 -2.40 8.95
C ALA A 142 -19.95 -3.29 10.00
N TYR A 143 -20.17 -2.75 11.19
CA TYR A 143 -20.90 -3.40 12.27
C TYR A 143 -21.86 -2.42 12.96
N ASN A 144 -23.04 -2.92 13.31
CA ASN A 144 -24.08 -2.25 14.07
C ASN A 144 -24.63 -3.12 15.22
N SER A 145 -24.21 -4.39 15.31
CA SER A 145 -24.48 -5.28 16.45
C SER A 145 -23.19 -5.91 17.00
N ASP A 146 -23.30 -6.57 18.14
CA ASP A 146 -22.20 -7.30 18.79
C ASP A 146 -21.74 -8.49 17.93
N GLU A 147 -22.69 -9.19 17.31
CA GLU A 147 -22.41 -10.34 16.44
C GLU A 147 -21.66 -9.94 15.16
N GLU A 148 -22.04 -8.80 14.56
CA GLU A 148 -21.35 -8.26 13.39
C GLU A 148 -19.93 -7.81 13.74
N PHE A 149 -19.76 -7.16 14.90
CA PHE A 149 -18.43 -6.80 15.41
C PHE A 149 -17.57 -8.05 15.62
N GLU A 150 -18.11 -9.06 16.29
CA GLU A 150 -17.37 -10.29 16.59
C GLU A 150 -16.93 -10.99 15.29
N ALA A 151 -17.80 -11.03 14.28
CA ALA A 151 -17.45 -11.57 12.96
C ALA A 151 -16.26 -10.83 12.30
N ILE A 152 -16.22 -9.49 12.39
CA ILE A 152 -15.10 -8.69 11.91
C ILE A 152 -13.84 -8.95 12.75
N PHE A 153 -13.99 -8.98 14.07
CA PHE A 153 -12.89 -9.19 15.00
C PHE A 153 -12.25 -10.58 14.80
N GLU A 154 -13.02 -11.63 14.60
CA GLU A 154 -12.50 -12.98 14.31
C GLU A 154 -11.60 -13.01 13.06
N GLN A 155 -11.98 -12.28 12.00
CA GLN A 155 -11.16 -12.16 10.81
C GLN A 155 -9.89 -11.34 11.07
N MET A 156 -10.00 -10.26 11.85
CA MET A 156 -8.86 -9.46 12.27
C MET A 156 -7.91 -10.24 13.21
N TRP A 157 -8.44 -11.16 14.03
CA TRP A 157 -7.66 -11.99 14.94
C TRP A 157 -6.73 -12.95 14.21
N LEU A 158 -7.01 -13.30 12.95
CA LEU A 158 -6.12 -14.12 12.13
C LEU A 158 -4.72 -13.51 11.99
N ILE A 159 -4.61 -12.18 11.96
CA ILE A 159 -3.33 -11.47 11.87
C ILE A 159 -2.71 -11.16 13.24
N SER A 160 -3.36 -11.57 14.34
CA SER A 160 -2.77 -11.48 15.69
C SER A 160 -1.50 -12.32 15.80
N LYS A 161 -0.65 -11.97 16.77
CA LYS A 161 0.59 -12.72 17.03
C LYS A 161 0.29 -14.19 17.29
N GLU A 162 -0.77 -14.49 18.03
CA GLU A 162 -1.26 -15.85 18.26
C GLU A 162 -1.80 -16.49 16.97
N GLY A 163 -2.64 -15.79 16.22
CA GLY A 163 -3.26 -16.28 14.99
C GLY A 163 -2.26 -16.62 13.88
N VAL A 164 -1.13 -15.90 13.80
CA VAL A 164 -0.10 -16.17 12.80
C VAL A 164 0.85 -17.30 13.22
N THR A 165 1.10 -17.45 14.53
CA THR A 165 2.02 -18.48 15.05
C THR A 165 1.36 -19.84 15.25
N THR A 166 0.05 -19.87 15.47
CA THR A 166 -0.70 -21.11 15.71
C THR A 166 -0.87 -21.90 14.40
N PRO A 167 -0.57 -23.22 14.38
CA PRO A 167 -0.74 -24.04 13.18
C PRO A 167 -2.15 -24.01 12.60
N SER A 168 -3.18 -24.00 13.46
CA SER A 168 -4.60 -23.91 13.09
C SER A 168 -5.10 -22.48 12.83
N GLY A 169 -4.21 -21.49 12.86
CA GLY A 169 -4.55 -20.09 12.67
C GLY A 169 -4.68 -19.70 11.19
N ILE A 170 -4.04 -18.58 10.82
CA ILE A 170 -4.19 -17.97 9.48
C ILE A 170 -3.84 -18.91 8.32
N ARG A 171 -2.89 -19.84 8.49
CA ARG A 171 -2.49 -20.80 7.45
C ARG A 171 -3.60 -21.81 7.15
N THR A 172 -4.19 -22.41 8.18
CA THR A 172 -5.31 -23.34 8.02
C THR A 172 -6.53 -22.62 7.46
N TRP A 173 -6.84 -21.42 7.97
CA TRP A 173 -7.89 -20.59 7.40
C TRP A 173 -7.67 -20.34 5.89
N MET A 174 -6.45 -19.95 5.48
CA MET A 174 -6.11 -19.73 4.07
C MET A 174 -6.25 -21.01 3.23
N GLN A 175 -5.84 -22.16 3.75
CA GLN A 175 -6.00 -23.45 3.07
C GLN A 175 -7.49 -23.79 2.86
N HIS A 176 -8.34 -23.56 3.87
CA HIS A 176 -9.78 -23.73 3.75
C HIS A 176 -10.37 -22.80 2.68
N GLN A 177 -9.97 -21.53 2.64
CA GLN A 177 -10.42 -20.58 1.62
C GLN A 177 -10.01 -21.00 0.20
N GLN A 178 -8.77 -21.45 0.02
CA GLN A 178 -8.30 -21.95 -1.28
C GLN A 178 -9.04 -23.21 -1.71
N LEU A 179 -9.29 -24.13 -0.77
CA LEU A 179 -10.07 -25.34 -1.02
C LEU A 179 -11.51 -24.99 -1.41
N ASP A 180 -12.17 -24.13 -0.65
CA ASP A 180 -13.55 -23.70 -0.94
C ASP A 180 -13.65 -23.03 -2.32
N LYS A 181 -12.75 -22.09 -2.64
CA LYS A 181 -12.66 -21.48 -3.98
C LYS A 181 -12.45 -22.52 -5.07
N ALA A 182 -11.53 -23.45 -4.88
CA ALA A 182 -11.23 -24.51 -5.84
C ALA A 182 -12.42 -25.47 -6.03
N MET A 183 -13.13 -25.81 -4.96
CA MET A 183 -14.32 -26.66 -5.00
C MET A 183 -15.48 -25.94 -5.68
N ARG A 184 -15.78 -24.70 -5.30
CA ARG A 184 -16.83 -23.88 -5.93
C ARG A 184 -16.58 -23.70 -7.42
N SER A 185 -15.35 -23.41 -7.85
CA SER A 185 -15.03 -23.26 -9.28
C SER A 185 -15.34 -24.52 -10.10
N ARG A 186 -15.25 -25.71 -9.49
CA ARG A 186 -15.50 -27.00 -10.14
C ARG A 186 -16.94 -27.47 -10.03
N LEU A 187 -17.60 -27.20 -8.91
CA LEU A 187 -18.98 -27.63 -8.64
C LEU A 187 -20.02 -26.70 -9.24
N LEU A 188 -19.68 -25.42 -9.41
CA LEU A 188 -20.59 -24.42 -9.96
C LEU A 188 -20.45 -24.26 -11.48
N ASP A 189 -19.48 -24.94 -12.10
CA ASP A 189 -19.28 -24.99 -13.55
C ASP A 189 -19.97 -26.24 -14.15
N PRO A 190 -21.06 -26.08 -14.93
CA PRO A 190 -21.74 -27.20 -15.59
C PRO A 190 -20.85 -27.99 -16.55
N THR A 191 -19.79 -27.37 -17.08
CA THR A 191 -18.90 -27.99 -18.07
C THR A 191 -17.79 -28.84 -17.44
N SER A 192 -17.61 -28.71 -16.12
CA SER A 192 -16.64 -29.45 -15.31
C SER A 192 -16.81 -30.96 -15.45
N THR A 193 -15.67 -31.67 -15.52
CA THR A 193 -15.65 -33.14 -15.56
C THR A 193 -16.30 -33.76 -14.32
N ILE A 194 -16.19 -33.09 -13.16
CA ILE A 194 -16.80 -33.54 -11.91
C ILE A 194 -18.32 -33.52 -12.01
N ILE A 195 -18.92 -32.44 -12.50
CA ILE A 195 -20.37 -32.34 -12.66
C ILE A 195 -20.88 -33.34 -13.69
N LYS A 196 -20.13 -33.57 -14.78
CA LYS A 196 -20.46 -34.60 -15.77
C LYS A 196 -20.43 -36.01 -15.18
N SER A 197 -19.48 -36.30 -14.30
CA SER A 197 -19.39 -37.58 -13.58
C SER A 197 -20.53 -37.75 -12.57
N ILE A 198 -20.83 -36.72 -11.78
CA ILE A 198 -21.97 -36.73 -10.83
C ILE A 198 -23.28 -36.98 -11.60
N ARG A 199 -23.50 -36.27 -12.71
CA ARG A 199 -24.66 -36.48 -13.57
C ARG A 199 -24.75 -37.93 -14.08
N ARG A 200 -23.63 -38.52 -14.48
CA ARG A 200 -23.60 -39.91 -14.96
C ARG A 200 -23.99 -40.89 -13.84
N SER A 201 -23.45 -40.70 -12.64
CA SER A 201 -23.82 -41.50 -11.46
C SER A 201 -25.31 -41.39 -11.12
N LEU A 202 -25.90 -40.20 -11.25
CA LEU A 202 -27.33 -40.01 -11.02
C LEU A 202 -28.20 -40.68 -12.09
N ALA A 203 -27.74 -40.72 -13.34
CA ALA A 203 -28.44 -41.44 -14.41
C ALA A 203 -28.46 -42.96 -14.18
N ASP A 204 -27.42 -43.52 -13.57
CA ASP A 204 -27.36 -44.94 -13.17
C ASP A 204 -28.38 -45.25 -12.05
N GLU A 205 -28.79 -44.25 -11.27
CA GLU A 205 -29.85 -44.32 -10.25
C GLU A 205 -31.24 -43.94 -10.80
N GLU A 206 -31.42 -43.92 -12.13
CA GLU A 206 -32.64 -43.52 -12.84
C GLU A 206 -33.05 -42.03 -12.64
N ILE A 207 -32.17 -41.19 -12.07
CA ILE A 207 -32.41 -39.76 -11.88
C ILE A 207 -31.91 -38.99 -13.11
N GLN A 208 -32.85 -38.63 -13.99
CA GLN A 208 -32.55 -37.87 -15.20
C GLN A 208 -32.42 -36.37 -14.91
N VAL A 209 -31.17 -35.87 -14.86
CA VAL A 209 -30.86 -34.45 -14.67
C VAL A 209 -29.80 -33.96 -15.66
N THR A 210 -29.83 -32.66 -15.96
CA THR A 210 -28.78 -32.03 -16.77
C THR A 210 -27.62 -31.56 -15.89
N SER A 211 -26.45 -31.34 -16.49
CA SER A 211 -25.29 -30.81 -15.77
C SER A 211 -25.56 -29.42 -15.18
N GLU A 212 -26.40 -28.63 -15.86
CA GLU A 212 -26.85 -27.32 -15.41
C GLU A 212 -27.68 -27.42 -14.13
N THR A 213 -28.62 -28.37 -14.06
CA THR A 213 -29.44 -28.60 -12.86
C THR A 213 -28.60 -29.01 -11.66
N VAL A 214 -27.60 -29.88 -11.86
CA VAL A 214 -26.69 -30.31 -10.79
C VAL A 214 -25.85 -29.15 -10.27
N ALA A 215 -25.25 -28.36 -11.18
CA ALA A 215 -24.49 -27.17 -10.79
C ALA A 215 -25.38 -26.14 -10.07
N GLN A 216 -26.62 -25.97 -10.53
CA GLN A 216 -27.60 -25.07 -9.89
C GLN A 216 -28.00 -25.56 -8.50
N TRP A 217 -28.14 -26.87 -8.29
CA TRP A 217 -28.39 -27.44 -6.97
C TRP A 217 -27.24 -27.12 -6.01
N PHE A 218 -25.99 -27.30 -6.44
CA PHE A 218 -24.83 -26.89 -5.65
C PHE A 218 -24.80 -25.39 -5.38
N ARG A 219 -25.17 -24.53 -6.35
CA ARG A 219 -25.29 -23.09 -6.10
C ARG A 219 -26.26 -22.81 -4.96
N THR A 220 -27.44 -23.43 -4.96
CA THR A 220 -28.43 -23.22 -3.91
C THR A 220 -27.91 -23.66 -2.53
N GLN A 221 -27.22 -24.81 -2.44
CA GLN A 221 -26.68 -25.30 -1.17
C GLN A 221 -25.48 -24.47 -0.67
N LEU A 222 -24.62 -24.02 -1.59
CA LEU A 222 -23.39 -23.29 -1.26
C LEU A 222 -23.59 -21.78 -1.11
N SER A 223 -24.77 -21.25 -1.46
CA SER A 223 -25.15 -19.84 -1.24
C SER A 223 -25.52 -19.54 0.22
N THR A 224 -25.78 -20.56 1.03
CA THR A 224 -26.20 -20.43 2.43
C THR A 224 -25.03 -20.22 3.39
N THR A 225 -23.78 -20.32 2.93
CA THR A 225 -22.60 -20.00 3.74
C THR A 225 -22.27 -18.54 3.55
N VAL A 226 -22.77 -17.71 4.47
CA VAL A 226 -22.42 -16.29 4.63
C VAL A 226 -20.89 -16.17 4.67
N THR A 227 -20.30 -15.87 3.52
CA THR A 227 -19.00 -15.23 3.47
C THR A 227 -19.31 -13.76 3.67
N HIS A 228 -18.98 -13.20 4.83
CA HIS A 228 -18.86 -11.75 4.95
C HIS A 228 -17.67 -11.29 4.09
N VAL A 229 -17.88 -11.28 2.77
CA VAL A 229 -17.26 -10.32 1.89
C VAL A 229 -18.33 -9.26 1.75
N LEU A 230 -18.10 -8.11 2.39
CA LEU A 230 -19.07 -7.01 2.37
C LEU A 230 -19.54 -6.72 0.94
N PRO A 231 -20.85 -6.48 0.74
CA PRO A 231 -21.33 -6.00 -0.54
C PRO A 231 -20.63 -4.68 -0.85
N MET A 232 -20.08 -4.59 -2.06
CA MET A 232 -19.62 -3.34 -2.63
C MET A 232 -20.84 -2.43 -2.82
N ASP A 233 -20.96 -1.40 -1.99
CA ASP A 233 -21.68 -0.22 -2.41
C ASP A 233 -20.91 0.34 -3.62
N THR A 234 -21.52 0.15 -4.78
CA THR A 234 -21.21 0.91 -5.97
C THR A 234 -21.52 2.36 -5.64
N VAL A 235 -20.50 3.10 -5.21
CA VAL A 235 -20.55 4.56 -5.30
C VAL A 235 -20.76 4.85 -6.78
N ARG A 236 -22.01 5.19 -7.11
CA ARG A 236 -22.42 5.66 -8.42
C ARG A 236 -21.48 6.80 -8.81
N GLU A 237 -20.74 6.60 -9.90
CA GLU A 237 -20.17 7.71 -10.67
C GLU A 237 -21.32 8.66 -11.08
N LYS A 238 -21.51 9.72 -10.30
CA LYS A 238 -22.16 10.98 -10.69
C LYS A 238 -21.36 12.06 -9.95
N GLU A 239 -20.71 13.03 -10.57
CA GLU A 239 -20.95 13.71 -11.83
C GLU A 239 -19.63 14.03 -12.55
N ARG A 240 -19.61 13.82 -13.87
CA ARG A 240 -18.67 14.52 -14.74
C ARG A 240 -19.11 15.99 -14.77
N VAL A 241 -18.40 16.86 -14.07
CA VAL A 241 -18.52 18.30 -14.32
C VAL A 241 -17.78 18.59 -15.63
N SER A 242 -18.56 18.77 -16.68
CA SER A 242 -18.13 19.29 -17.97
C SER A 242 -17.72 20.76 -17.81
N TYR A 243 -16.44 21.05 -17.98
CA TYR A 243 -16.00 22.43 -18.19
C TYR A 243 -16.19 22.79 -19.66
N GLU A 244 -17.18 23.65 -19.92
CA GLU A 244 -17.32 24.33 -21.20
C GLU A 244 -16.07 25.15 -21.50
N THR A 245 -15.65 25.08 -22.76
CA THR A 245 -14.44 25.73 -23.28
C THR A 245 -14.79 27.15 -23.74
N PRO A 246 -14.05 28.21 -23.35
CA PRO A 246 -14.18 29.53 -23.96
C PRO A 246 -13.57 29.54 -25.37
N PRO A 247 -14.02 30.43 -26.27
CA PRO A 247 -13.75 30.34 -27.69
C PRO A 247 -12.31 30.66 -28.07
N GLN A 248 -11.85 29.99 -29.12
CA GLN A 248 -10.53 30.11 -29.74
C GLN A 248 -10.26 31.52 -30.29
N SER A 249 -9.07 32.05 -30.02
CA SER A 249 -8.44 33.09 -30.86
C SER A 249 -7.20 32.51 -31.57
N SER A 250 -7.34 32.36 -32.89
CA SER A 250 -6.34 32.50 -33.96
C SER A 250 -4.90 31.98 -33.77
N ALA A 251 -4.64 30.86 -34.45
CA ALA A 251 -3.50 30.55 -35.32
C ALA A 251 -2.12 31.21 -35.05
N MET A 252 -1.12 30.36 -34.75
CA MET A 252 0.19 30.46 -35.41
C MET A 252 0.99 29.14 -35.35
N ALA A 253 1.31 28.66 -36.57
CA ALA A 253 2.46 27.89 -37.02
C ALA A 253 3.03 26.72 -36.18
N SER A 254 3.05 25.57 -36.85
CA SER A 254 3.62 24.28 -36.52
C SER A 254 5.13 24.28 -36.22
N ARG A 255 5.51 23.58 -35.15
CA ARG A 255 6.81 22.90 -35.01
C ARG A 255 6.60 21.53 -34.34
N PRO A 256 7.26 20.46 -34.81
CA PRO A 256 7.08 19.14 -34.22
C PRO A 256 7.85 19.10 -32.90
N ARG A 257 7.14 19.20 -31.77
CA ARG A 257 7.70 18.81 -30.47
C ARG A 257 7.36 17.34 -30.27
N SER A 258 8.37 16.49 -30.43
CA SER A 258 8.38 15.14 -29.86
C SER A 258 8.05 15.25 -28.37
N ARG A 259 6.83 14.86 -27.99
CA ARG A 259 6.45 14.70 -26.59
C ARG A 259 7.22 13.50 -26.06
N LEU A 260 8.34 13.76 -25.38
CA LEU A 260 8.85 12.78 -24.43
C LEU A 260 7.82 12.63 -23.30
N PRO A 261 7.58 11.41 -22.79
CA PRO A 261 6.67 11.19 -21.69
C PRO A 261 7.13 12.02 -20.47
N SER A 262 6.21 12.77 -19.86
CA SER A 262 6.50 13.59 -18.68
C SER A 262 7.04 12.68 -17.56
N PRO A 263 8.27 12.88 -17.07
CA PRO A 263 8.82 12.03 -16.02
C PRO A 263 8.06 12.25 -14.70
N THR A 264 7.60 11.16 -14.06
CA THR A 264 7.03 11.21 -12.71
C THR A 264 8.08 11.60 -11.65
N VAL A 265 9.36 11.49 -11.99
CA VAL A 265 10.53 11.82 -11.16
C VAL A 265 11.57 12.52 -12.05
N ILE A 266 11.98 13.75 -11.68
CA ILE A 266 13.02 14.52 -12.39
C ILE A 266 14.39 14.21 -11.79
N HIS A 267 15.35 13.77 -12.61
CA HIS A 267 16.75 13.56 -12.24
C HIS A 267 17.61 14.73 -12.73
N TRP A 268 18.93 14.67 -12.49
CA TRP A 268 19.86 15.76 -12.82
C TRP A 268 19.76 16.21 -14.28
N PRO A 269 19.77 15.33 -15.30
CA PRO A 269 19.72 15.77 -16.69
C PRO A 269 18.43 16.54 -17.02
N GLU A 270 17.28 16.10 -16.51
CA GLU A 270 16.00 16.77 -16.76
C GLU A 270 15.88 18.08 -15.98
N LEU A 271 16.51 18.18 -14.81
CA LEU A 271 16.56 19.41 -14.00
C LEU A 271 17.41 20.48 -14.69
N PHE A 272 18.54 20.10 -15.27
CA PHE A 272 19.35 21.00 -16.10
C PHE A 272 18.64 21.39 -17.40
N ALA A 273 17.99 20.43 -18.07
CA ALA A 273 17.22 20.70 -19.28
C ALA A 273 16.01 21.63 -19.04
N SER A 274 15.49 21.70 -17.81
CA SER A 274 14.44 22.66 -17.42
C SER A 274 14.93 24.12 -17.36
N GLY A 275 16.25 24.34 -17.40
CA GLY A 275 16.89 25.65 -17.29
C GLY A 275 16.89 26.26 -15.89
N LEU A 276 16.50 25.49 -14.87
CA LEU A 276 16.48 25.91 -13.46
C LEU A 276 17.84 25.82 -12.77
N LEU A 277 18.75 25.00 -13.30
CA LEU A 277 20.14 24.86 -12.85
C LEU A 277 21.09 24.99 -14.04
N LYS A 278 22.27 25.52 -13.79
CA LYS A 278 23.35 25.65 -14.77
C LYS A 278 24.65 25.09 -14.21
N VAL A 279 25.51 24.63 -15.12
CA VAL A 279 26.87 24.22 -14.76
C VAL A 279 27.59 25.44 -14.18
N GLY A 280 28.19 25.26 -13.01
CA GLY A 280 28.85 26.33 -12.27
C GLY A 280 28.06 26.91 -11.11
N ASP A 281 26.76 26.58 -10.96
CA ASP A 281 25.95 26.95 -9.80
C ASP A 281 26.46 26.25 -8.52
N TRP A 282 26.19 26.86 -7.36
CA TRP A 282 26.61 26.31 -6.07
C TRP A 282 25.49 25.49 -5.43
N LEU A 283 25.84 24.31 -4.92
CA LEU A 283 25.02 23.56 -3.99
C LEU A 283 25.49 23.82 -2.56
N ILE A 284 24.54 23.89 -1.63
CA ILE A 284 24.76 24.22 -0.23
C ILE A 284 24.10 23.15 0.64
N LEU A 285 24.86 22.61 1.59
CA LEU A 285 24.39 21.72 2.65
C LEU A 285 24.51 22.43 4.01
N LYS A 286 23.42 22.45 4.79
CA LYS A 286 23.40 23.04 6.14
C LYS A 286 23.78 22.02 7.20
N THR A 287 25.00 22.05 7.71
CA THR A 287 25.45 21.15 8.79
C THR A 287 25.32 21.82 10.16
N PRO A 288 25.36 21.07 11.28
CA PRO A 288 25.40 21.64 12.63
C PRO A 288 26.59 22.61 12.86
N HIS A 289 27.66 22.47 12.08
CA HIS A 289 28.87 23.29 12.16
C HIS A 289 28.92 24.43 11.13
N GLY A 290 27.82 24.67 10.40
CA GLY A 290 27.70 25.72 9.40
C GLY A 290 27.34 25.21 8.01
N GLU A 291 27.40 26.10 7.03
CA GLU A 291 27.04 25.79 5.64
C GLU A 291 28.26 25.38 4.82
N VAL A 292 28.14 24.25 4.13
CA VAL A 292 29.17 23.73 3.25
C VAL A 292 28.70 23.85 1.81
N ARG A 293 29.55 24.38 0.93
CA ARG A 293 29.24 24.61 -0.49
C ARG A 293 30.09 23.75 -1.41
N ALA A 294 29.49 23.26 -2.49
CA ALA A 294 30.17 22.60 -3.59
C ALA A 294 29.66 23.12 -4.94
N ARG A 295 30.49 23.10 -5.98
CA ARG A 295 30.15 23.70 -7.27
C ARG A 295 29.74 22.63 -8.27
N LEU A 296 28.59 22.78 -8.94
CA LEU A 296 28.17 21.86 -9.99
C LEU A 296 29.11 21.94 -11.20
N VAL A 297 29.61 20.80 -11.66
CA VAL A 297 30.56 20.72 -12.79
C VAL A 297 29.96 20.12 -14.05
N ASP A 298 28.85 19.40 -13.95
CA ASP A 298 28.17 18.80 -15.09
C ASP A 298 26.64 18.79 -14.92
N ASN A 299 25.94 18.19 -15.90
CA ASN A 299 24.49 17.99 -15.89
C ASN A 299 24.08 16.60 -15.35
N ALA A 300 25.02 15.74 -14.97
CA ALA A 300 24.77 14.45 -14.34
C ALA A 300 24.69 14.57 -12.81
N GLY A 301 25.00 15.75 -12.25
CA GLY A 301 24.96 16.03 -10.83
C GLY A 301 26.28 15.80 -10.11
N GLU A 302 27.40 15.92 -10.82
CA GLU A 302 28.73 15.97 -10.23
C GLU A 302 29.04 17.37 -9.68
N VAL A 303 29.76 17.38 -8.56
CA VAL A 303 30.18 18.58 -7.86
C VAL A 303 31.68 18.57 -7.60
N TYR A 304 32.29 19.75 -7.63
CA TYR A 304 33.65 19.99 -7.22
C TYR A 304 33.67 20.49 -5.77
N PHE A 305 34.37 19.74 -4.92
CA PHE A 305 34.51 20.01 -3.50
C PHE A 305 35.93 19.66 -3.03
N GLN A 306 36.60 20.58 -2.34
CA GLN A 306 37.94 20.39 -1.76
C GLN A 306 39.00 19.76 -2.70
N GLY A 307 39.05 20.19 -3.96
CA GLY A 307 40.05 19.69 -4.92
C GLY A 307 39.68 18.40 -5.65
N LYS A 308 38.50 17.83 -5.38
CA LYS A 308 38.01 16.59 -6.01
C LYS A 308 36.65 16.81 -6.67
N THR A 309 36.44 16.08 -7.76
CA THR A 309 35.11 15.93 -8.38
C THR A 309 34.48 14.65 -7.87
N MET A 310 33.22 14.73 -7.45
CA MET A 310 32.43 13.61 -6.96
C MET A 310 30.95 13.83 -7.23
N SER A 311 30.13 12.79 -7.17
CA SER A 311 28.68 12.97 -7.28
C SER A 311 28.13 13.78 -6.10
N ALA A 312 27.09 14.59 -6.33
CA ALA A 312 26.45 15.38 -5.28
C ALA A 312 25.95 14.51 -4.11
N GLY A 313 25.58 13.25 -4.40
CA GLY A 313 25.24 12.25 -3.38
C GLY A 313 26.45 11.84 -2.53
N MET A 314 27.61 11.54 -3.15
CA MET A 314 28.84 11.22 -2.40
C MET A 314 29.33 12.42 -1.58
N TRP A 315 29.30 13.62 -2.16
CA TRP A 315 29.59 14.86 -1.43
C TRP A 315 28.72 15.03 -0.19
N GLY A 316 27.41 14.77 -0.31
CA GLY A 316 26.50 14.83 0.83
C GLY A 316 26.84 13.82 1.93
N LYS A 317 27.27 12.60 1.57
CA LYS A 317 27.72 11.60 2.55
C LYS A 317 29.00 12.04 3.25
N GLU A 318 29.97 12.55 2.50
CA GLU A 318 31.26 13.02 3.02
C GLU A 318 31.08 14.20 3.98
N VAL A 319 30.20 15.15 3.66
CA VAL A 319 29.93 16.32 4.50
C VAL A 319 29.10 15.99 5.75
N ARG A 320 28.21 14.99 5.68
CA ARG A 320 27.29 14.65 6.78
C ARG A 320 27.75 13.47 7.65
N GLY A 321 28.71 12.69 7.17
CA GLY A 321 29.12 11.43 7.80
C GLY A 321 28.04 10.34 7.73
N TRP A 322 27.07 10.46 6.83
CA TRP A 322 25.95 9.51 6.70
C TRP A 322 26.30 8.37 5.73
N SER A 323 25.79 7.16 5.99
CA SER A 323 25.96 6.00 5.09
C SER A 323 25.21 6.18 3.76
N THR A 324 24.09 6.92 3.78
CA THR A 324 23.28 7.28 2.60
C THR A 324 22.73 8.70 2.73
N ILE A 325 22.47 9.36 1.61
CA ILE A 325 21.81 10.68 1.55
C ILE A 325 21.09 10.83 0.21
N ASN A 326 19.84 11.30 0.24
CA ASN A 326 19.20 11.84 -0.96
C ASN A 326 19.50 13.33 -1.06
N ILE A 327 20.41 13.69 -1.96
CA ILE A 327 20.88 15.07 -2.04
C ILE A 327 19.78 16.09 -2.37
N TYR A 328 18.73 15.68 -3.08
CA TYR A 328 17.62 16.57 -3.45
C TYR A 328 16.78 17.06 -2.27
N ASP A 329 16.73 16.29 -1.18
CA ASP A 329 15.92 16.61 0.00
C ASP A 329 16.70 17.45 1.03
N HIS A 330 18.03 17.51 0.88
CA HIS A 330 18.91 18.11 1.87
C HIS A 330 19.74 19.29 1.37
N ALA A 331 20.02 19.36 0.06
CA ALA A 331 20.80 20.45 -0.51
C ALA A 331 19.93 21.57 -1.09
N PHE A 332 20.48 22.77 -1.01
CA PHE A 332 19.95 23.99 -1.60
C PHE A 332 20.82 24.34 -2.80
N ALA A 333 20.22 24.83 -3.88
CA ALA A 333 20.96 25.51 -4.94
C ALA A 333 21.01 27.01 -4.63
N ASP A 334 22.17 27.62 -4.82
CA ASP A 334 22.35 29.07 -4.80
C ASP A 334 22.12 29.60 -6.21
N LEU A 335 20.95 30.20 -6.41
CA LEU A 335 20.56 30.84 -7.67
C LEU A 335 20.67 32.35 -7.49
N ASN A 336 21.79 32.93 -7.95
CA ASN A 336 22.06 34.38 -7.89
C ASN A 336 21.91 34.98 -6.47
N GLY A 337 22.41 34.30 -5.44
CA GLY A 337 22.36 34.74 -4.04
C GLY A 337 21.08 34.33 -3.29
N ARG A 338 20.17 33.61 -3.95
CA ARG A 338 18.97 33.03 -3.32
C ARG A 338 19.14 31.52 -3.15
N LYS A 339 19.00 31.07 -1.90
CA LYS A 339 19.01 29.64 -1.55
C LYS A 339 17.65 29.04 -1.84
N VAL A 340 17.58 28.17 -2.84
CA VAL A 340 16.35 27.46 -3.21
C VAL A 340 16.53 25.97 -2.92
N PRO A 341 15.61 25.30 -2.20
CA PRO A 341 15.70 23.86 -1.98
C PRO A 341 15.70 23.09 -3.31
N LEU A 342 16.56 22.08 -3.47
CA LEU A 342 16.59 21.27 -4.69
C LEU A 342 15.26 20.55 -4.94
N GLN A 343 14.59 20.09 -3.89
CA GLN A 343 13.26 19.48 -3.98
C GLN A 343 12.22 20.44 -4.60
N GLU A 344 12.33 21.73 -4.31
CA GLU A 344 11.46 22.76 -4.89
C GLU A 344 11.76 22.96 -6.38
N LEU A 345 13.05 22.98 -6.76
CA LEU A 345 13.43 23.04 -8.18
C LEU A 345 12.95 21.81 -8.96
N ARG A 346 12.93 20.62 -8.35
CA ARG A 346 12.36 19.42 -8.98
C ARG A 346 10.86 19.56 -9.22
N ARG A 347 10.11 20.10 -8.26
CA ARG A 347 8.67 20.37 -8.44
C ARG A 347 8.40 21.38 -9.56
N GLN A 348 9.21 22.44 -9.63
CA GLN A 348 9.12 23.44 -10.71
C GLN A 348 9.55 22.89 -12.07
N ALA A 349 10.51 21.96 -12.12
CA ALA A 349 10.84 21.28 -13.36
C ALA A 349 9.68 20.42 -13.86
N ILE A 350 9.03 19.65 -12.97
CA ILE A 350 7.85 18.83 -13.32
C ILE A 350 6.73 19.69 -13.93
N SER A 351 6.47 20.88 -13.39
CA SER A 351 5.44 21.77 -13.92
C SER A 351 5.78 22.40 -15.27
N ARG A 352 7.07 22.45 -15.66
CA ARG A 352 7.51 22.92 -16.99
C ARG A 352 7.44 21.83 -18.08
N TYR A 353 7.38 20.55 -17.69
CA TYR A 353 7.23 19.41 -18.60
C TYR A 353 5.78 18.91 -18.74
N ARG A 354 4.84 19.56 -18.06
CA ARG A 354 3.39 19.44 -18.27
C ARG A 354 2.93 20.59 -19.14
#